data_AF-A0A2G8K9H8-F1
#
_entry.id   AF-A0A2G8K9H8-F1
#
_cell.length_a   1.000
_cell.length_b   1.000
_cell.length_c   1.000
_cell.angle_alpha   90.00
_cell.angle_beta   90.00
_cell.angle_gamma   90.00
#
_symmetry.space_group_name_H-M   'P 1'
#
loop_
_entity.id
_entity.type
_entity.pdbx_description
1 polymer ?
#
loop_
_entity_poly.entity_id
_entity_poly.type
_entity_poly.pdbx_seq_one_letter_code
_entity_poly.pdbx_strand_id
1 'polypeptide(L)'
;MSGMGLLLMSRGANDFSLPHLPKDVQMSDCISFRATQQCGRSGDKRAAEQPGLTALHTLFHRLHNHIALQLFQLNRAWDEEKLYQEARKIVTAIFQHIVYNEYLPLLLGPRIMGIFELLLNPDGFFHGYDHKIHPAMTNVLSTSAIRMGHSQVSHEMIRLNNRFEPVFDPLPLTEAFFNGL
;
A
#
# COMPACT_ATOMS: atom_id res chain seq x y z
N MET A 1 2.28 5.39 -24.19
CA MET A 1 1.70 5.45 -22.83
C MET A 1 0.24 5.80 -23.00
N SER A 2 -0.68 4.99 -22.47
CA SER A 2 -2.11 5.23 -22.66
C SER A 2 -2.53 6.43 -21.81
N GLY A 3 -3.14 7.45 -22.40
CA GLY A 3 -3.62 8.67 -21.74
C GLY A 3 -4.78 8.42 -20.76
N MET A 4 -4.58 7.51 -19.82
CA MET A 4 -5.56 6.99 -18.87
C MET A 4 -5.11 7.19 -17.41
N GLY A 5 -4.05 7.97 -17.15
CA GLY A 5 -3.62 8.32 -15.79
C GLY A 5 -3.15 7.13 -14.94
N LEU A 6 -2.62 6.09 -15.57
CA LEU A 6 -2.23 4.83 -14.90
C LEU A 6 -0.83 4.92 -14.27
N LEU A 7 -0.66 4.28 -13.12
CA LEU A 7 0.64 3.96 -12.56
C LEU A 7 1.33 2.87 -13.38
N LEU A 8 2.64 3.02 -13.55
CA LEU A 8 3.47 2.04 -14.25
C LEU A 8 3.44 0.69 -13.50
N MET A 9 3.22 -0.38 -14.25
CA MET A 9 3.25 -1.76 -13.74
C MET A 9 3.93 -2.67 -14.77
N SER A 10 4.62 -3.70 -14.29
CA SER A 10 5.16 -4.77 -15.13
C SER A 10 4.07 -5.77 -15.49
N ARG A 11 4.12 -6.32 -16.70
CA ARG A 11 3.27 -7.47 -17.07
C ARG A 11 3.63 -8.67 -16.20
N GLY A 12 2.62 -9.46 -15.87
CA GLY A 12 2.83 -10.73 -15.21
C GLY A 12 3.60 -11.73 -16.09
N ALA A 13 4.14 -12.77 -15.47
CA ALA A 13 4.92 -13.82 -16.14
C ALA A 13 4.15 -14.58 -17.23
N ASN A 14 2.82 -14.59 -17.16
CA ASN A 14 1.91 -15.17 -18.16
C ASN A 14 0.58 -14.41 -18.19
N ASP A 15 -0.27 -14.70 -19.18
CA ASP A 15 -1.55 -14.00 -19.40
C ASP A 15 -2.54 -14.09 -18.23
N PHE A 16 -2.35 -15.04 -17.31
CA PHE A 16 -3.19 -15.23 -16.13
C PHE A 16 -2.66 -14.49 -14.88
N SER A 17 -1.42 -14.03 -14.92
CA SER A 17 -0.80 -13.35 -13.80
C SER A 17 -1.07 -11.84 -13.83
N LEU A 18 -1.62 -11.34 -12.73
CA LEU A 18 -1.95 -9.93 -12.60
C LEU A 18 -0.67 -9.06 -12.61
N PRO A 19 -0.74 -7.81 -13.12
CA PRO A 19 0.42 -6.91 -13.20
C PRO A 19 1.07 -6.68 -11.84
N HIS A 20 2.40 -6.59 -11.77
CA HIS A 20 3.13 -6.33 -10.51
C HIS A 20 3.93 -5.03 -10.58
N LEU A 21 4.59 -4.65 -9.48
CA LEU A 21 5.39 -3.42 -9.44
C LEU A 21 6.47 -3.43 -10.54
N PRO A 22 6.78 -2.26 -11.13
CA PRO A 22 7.90 -2.11 -12.05
C PRO A 22 9.22 -2.44 -11.35
N LYS A 23 10.25 -2.85 -12.09
CA LYS A 23 11.57 -3.14 -11.50
C LYS A 23 12.23 -1.87 -10.97
N ASP A 24 12.87 -1.97 -9.81
CA ASP A 24 13.71 -0.93 -9.25
C ASP A 24 15.19 -1.19 -9.58
N VAL A 25 15.72 -0.41 -10.52
CA VAL A 25 17.13 -0.48 -10.92
C VAL A 25 18.07 0.22 -9.93
N GLN A 26 17.53 1.01 -9.01
CA GLN A 26 18.31 1.76 -8.02
C GLN A 26 18.45 0.99 -6.69
N MET A 27 17.68 -0.08 -6.50
CA MET A 27 17.74 -0.92 -5.30
C MET A 27 18.89 -1.93 -5.39
N SER A 28 19.99 -1.66 -4.70
CA SER A 28 21.16 -2.56 -4.62
C SER A 28 20.96 -3.73 -3.67
N ASP A 29 20.11 -3.57 -2.67
CA ASP A 29 19.97 -4.53 -1.56
C ASP A 29 19.06 -5.72 -1.92
N CYS A 30 18.59 -5.76 -3.17
CA CYS A 30 17.71 -6.83 -3.62
C CYS A 30 18.45 -8.17 -3.70
N ILE A 31 17.93 -9.16 -3.00
CA ILE A 31 18.46 -10.53 -3.00
C ILE A 31 17.62 -11.36 -3.95
N SER A 32 18.26 -11.98 -4.94
CA SER A 32 17.58 -12.90 -5.85
C SER A 32 18.50 -14.01 -6.32
N PHE A 33 17.91 -15.19 -6.57
CA PHE A 33 18.65 -16.35 -7.10
C PHE A 33 19.10 -16.14 -8.55
N ARG A 34 18.42 -15.26 -9.29
CA ARG A 34 18.73 -14.92 -10.68
C ARG A 34 19.15 -13.46 -10.75
N ALA A 35 20.36 -13.18 -11.20
CA ALA A 35 20.92 -11.82 -11.33
C ALA A 35 20.03 -10.81 -12.10
N THR A 36 19.06 -11.28 -12.89
CA THR A 36 18.12 -10.45 -13.67
C THR A 36 16.85 -10.04 -12.89
N GLN A 37 16.65 -10.60 -11.69
CA GLN A 37 15.47 -10.41 -10.86
C GLN A 37 15.75 -9.27 -9.88
N GLN A 38 14.91 -8.24 -9.94
CA GLN A 38 15.06 -6.99 -9.21
C GLN A 38 13.82 -6.75 -8.37
N CYS A 39 13.99 -5.94 -7.34
CA CYS A 39 12.94 -5.60 -6.40
C CYS A 39 11.90 -4.66 -7.04
N GLY A 40 10.70 -4.63 -6.48
CA GLY A 40 9.62 -3.78 -6.97
C GLY A 40 9.83 -2.31 -6.60
N ARG A 41 9.74 -1.42 -7.59
CA ARG A 41 9.76 0.03 -7.43
C ARG A 41 8.36 0.53 -7.06
N SER A 42 8.30 1.44 -6.10
CA SER A 42 7.07 2.06 -5.62
C SER A 42 7.34 3.52 -5.19
N GLY A 43 6.37 4.16 -4.55
CA GLY A 43 6.53 5.50 -3.97
C GLY A 43 7.42 5.55 -2.73
N ASP A 44 7.64 4.42 -2.04
CA ASP A 44 8.57 4.28 -0.92
C ASP A 44 9.67 3.27 -1.27
N LYS A 45 10.92 3.61 -0.94
CA LYS A 45 12.10 2.77 -1.23
C LYS A 45 12.08 1.42 -0.51
N ARG A 46 11.32 1.28 0.58
CA ARG A 46 11.23 0.05 1.38
C ARG A 46 10.12 -0.86 0.89
N ALA A 47 9.44 -0.55 -0.22
CA ALA A 47 8.34 -1.38 -0.72
C ALA A 47 8.72 -2.85 -0.91
N ALA A 48 10.00 -3.12 -1.17
CA ALA A 48 10.56 -4.46 -1.34
C ALA A 48 11.15 -5.08 -0.06
N GLU A 49 11.03 -4.43 1.11
CA GLU A 49 11.64 -4.91 2.36
C GLU A 49 11.20 -6.34 2.67
N GLN A 50 9.93 -6.68 2.46
CA GLN A 50 9.45 -8.07 2.53
C GLN A 50 8.24 -8.29 1.59
N PRO A 51 7.93 -9.55 1.21
CA PRO A 51 6.95 -9.86 0.16
C PRO A 51 5.51 -9.42 0.44
N GLY A 52 5.07 -9.42 1.70
CA GLY A 52 3.77 -8.95 2.15
C GLY A 52 3.63 -7.42 2.00
N LEU A 53 4.67 -6.64 2.33
CA LEU A 53 4.68 -5.20 2.08
C LEU A 53 4.66 -4.92 0.57
N THR A 54 5.44 -5.70 -0.20
CA THR A 54 5.42 -5.64 -1.67
C THR A 54 4.03 -5.93 -2.23
N ALA A 55 3.33 -6.93 -1.68
CA ALA A 55 1.98 -7.29 -2.07
C ALA A 55 0.98 -6.16 -1.79
N LEU A 56 1.08 -5.48 -0.64
CA LEU A 56 0.25 -4.31 -0.33
C LEU A 56 0.51 -3.14 -1.29
N HIS A 57 1.78 -2.82 -1.58
CA HIS A 57 2.10 -1.78 -2.57
C HIS A 57 1.55 -2.13 -3.96
N THR A 58 1.68 -3.40 -4.36
CA THR A 58 1.12 -3.90 -5.62
C THR A 58 -0.40 -3.77 -5.65
N LEU A 59 -1.08 -4.14 -4.56
CA LEU A 59 -2.53 -4.03 -4.42
C LEU A 59 -3.01 -2.58 -4.62
N PHE A 60 -2.38 -1.61 -3.96
CA PHE A 60 -2.75 -0.20 -4.09
C PHE A 60 -2.43 0.37 -5.48
N HIS A 61 -1.36 -0.09 -6.15
CA HIS A 61 -1.12 0.26 -7.56
C HIS A 61 -2.23 -0.26 -8.49
N ARG A 62 -2.64 -1.53 -8.30
CA ARG A 62 -3.75 -2.12 -9.07
C ARG A 62 -5.07 -1.39 -8.80
N LEU A 63 -5.33 -1.02 -7.54
CA LEU A 63 -6.53 -0.28 -7.15
C LEU A 63 -6.57 1.11 -7.82
N HIS A 64 -5.45 1.85 -7.82
CA HIS A 64 -5.34 3.12 -8.55
C HIS A 64 -5.68 2.93 -10.02
N ASN A 65 -5.05 1.96 -10.69
CA ASN A 65 -5.26 1.71 -12.11
C ASN A 65 -6.70 1.27 -12.40
N HIS A 66 -7.30 0.45 -11.54
CA HIS A 66 -8.69 0.05 -11.65
C HIS A 66 -9.62 1.27 -11.58
N ILE A 67 -9.44 2.14 -10.58
CA ILE A 67 -10.25 3.36 -10.42
C ILE A 67 -10.06 4.32 -11.60
N ALA A 68 -8.83 4.55 -12.05
CA ALA A 68 -8.55 5.42 -13.19
C ALA A 68 -9.24 4.94 -14.48
N LEU A 69 -9.25 3.62 -14.73
CA LEU A 69 -9.96 3.03 -15.86
C LEU A 69 -11.48 3.20 -15.75
N GLN A 70 -12.05 3.02 -14.55
CA GLN A 70 -13.49 3.26 -14.32
C GLN A 70 -13.84 4.73 -14.52
N LEU A 71 -13.03 5.66 -14.00
CA LEU A 71 -13.22 7.10 -14.19
C LEU A 71 -13.15 7.51 -15.65
N PHE A 72 -12.24 6.94 -16.44
CA PHE A 72 -12.14 7.18 -17.88
C PHE A 72 -13.40 6.71 -18.63
N GLN A 73 -13.95 5.55 -18.27
CA GLN A 73 -15.18 5.04 -18.88
C GLN A 73 -16.38 5.97 -18.62
N LEU A 74 -16.47 6.52 -17.40
CA LEU A 74 -17.51 7.47 -17.00
C LEU A 74 -17.29 8.88 -17.57
N ASN A 75 -16.04 9.31 -17.67
CA ASN A 75 -15.65 10.67 -18.03
C ASN A 75 -14.65 10.68 -19.19
N ARG A 76 -15.09 10.25 -20.38
CA ARG A 76 -14.21 10.08 -21.56
C ARG A 76 -13.50 11.36 -22.04
N ALA A 77 -13.94 12.54 -21.59
CA ALA A 77 -13.34 13.82 -21.92
C ALA A 77 -12.22 14.25 -20.96
N TRP A 78 -12.01 13.53 -19.85
CA TRP A 78 -10.92 13.84 -18.93
C TRP A 78 -9.57 13.43 -19.52
N ASP A 79 -8.57 14.26 -19.29
CA ASP A 79 -7.19 13.97 -19.66
C ASP A 79 -6.50 13.05 -18.65
N GLU A 80 -5.27 12.63 -18.97
CA GLU A 80 -4.51 11.70 -18.17
C GLU A 80 -4.18 12.22 -16.76
N GLU A 81 -3.88 13.52 -16.64
CA GLU A 81 -3.53 14.14 -15.36
C GLU A 81 -4.74 14.17 -14.43
N LYS A 82 -5.91 14.56 -14.95
CA LYS A 82 -7.14 14.57 -14.18
C LYS A 82 -7.53 13.17 -13.72
N LEU A 83 -7.43 12.17 -14.60
CA LEU A 83 -7.69 10.77 -14.24
C LEU A 83 -6.73 10.28 -13.14
N TYR A 84 -5.45 10.59 -13.26
CA TYR A 84 -4.45 10.23 -12.25
C TYR A 84 -4.76 10.89 -10.90
N GLN A 85 -5.01 12.20 -10.85
CA GLN A 85 -5.25 12.91 -9.60
C GLN A 85 -6.56 12.48 -8.92
N GLU A 86 -7.64 12.25 -9.67
CA GLU A 86 -8.91 11.78 -9.10
C GLU A 86 -8.80 10.34 -8.58
N ALA A 87 -8.14 9.45 -9.33
CA ALA A 87 -7.86 8.09 -8.83
C ALA A 87 -7.00 8.12 -7.56
N ARG A 88 -5.94 8.93 -7.55
CA ARG A 88 -5.07 9.13 -6.38
C ARG A 88 -5.84 9.66 -5.17
N LYS A 89 -6.73 10.64 -5.38
CA LYS A 89 -7.59 11.23 -4.34
C LYS A 89 -8.50 10.17 -3.71
N ILE A 90 -9.15 9.33 -4.52
CA ILE A 90 -10.02 8.25 -4.05
C ILE A 90 -9.20 7.21 -3.28
N VAL A 91 -8.06 6.76 -3.82
CA VAL A 91 -7.18 5.78 -3.13
C VAL A 91 -6.69 6.32 -1.78
N THR A 92 -6.34 7.61 -1.72
CA THR A 92 -5.92 8.27 -0.46
C THR A 92 -7.06 8.26 0.55
N ALA A 93 -8.29 8.57 0.13
CA ALA A 93 -9.46 8.54 1.00
C ALA A 93 -9.78 7.12 1.51
N ILE A 94 -9.66 6.10 0.66
CA ILE A 94 -9.81 4.69 1.05
C ILE A 94 -8.76 4.32 2.11
N PHE A 95 -7.50 4.68 1.89
CA PHE A 95 -6.43 4.40 2.85
C PHE A 95 -6.68 5.11 4.20
N GLN A 96 -7.06 6.38 4.17
CA GLN A 96 -7.42 7.13 5.38
C GLN A 96 -8.60 6.49 6.11
N HIS A 97 -9.63 6.04 5.39
CA HIS A 97 -10.77 5.35 5.97
C HIS A 97 -10.34 4.06 6.67
N ILE A 98 -9.56 3.20 6.02
CA ILE A 98 -9.03 1.96 6.63
C ILE A 98 -8.24 2.30 7.92
N VAL A 99 -7.38 3.32 7.87
CA VAL A 99 -6.57 3.72 9.02
C VAL A 99 -7.44 4.17 10.20
N TYR A 100 -8.36 5.11 10.00
CA TYR A 100 -9.12 5.71 11.09
C TYR A 100 -10.32 4.88 11.54
N ASN A 101 -10.94 4.13 10.63
CA ASN A 101 -12.14 3.33 10.91
C ASN A 101 -11.82 1.91 11.38
N GLU A 102 -10.74 1.30 10.88
CA GLU A 102 -10.47 -0.13 11.09
C GLU A 102 -9.22 -0.35 11.94
N TYR A 103 -8.11 0.32 11.61
CA TYR A 103 -6.83 0.06 12.27
C TYR A 103 -6.66 0.78 13.62
N LEU A 104 -6.81 2.10 13.66
CA LEU A 104 -6.60 2.89 14.87
C LEU A 104 -7.54 2.52 16.04
N PRO A 105 -8.84 2.18 15.83
CA PRO A 105 -9.70 1.75 16.93
C PRO A 105 -9.20 0.48 17.62
N LEU A 106 -8.66 -0.48 16.85
CA LEU A 106 -8.10 -1.72 17.39
C LEU A 106 -6.78 -1.46 18.12
N LEU A 107 -5.97 -0.52 17.64
CA LEU A 107 -4.68 -0.19 18.22
C LEU A 107 -4.79 0.65 19.51
N LEU A 108 -5.63 1.68 19.49
CA LEU A 108 -5.71 2.70 20.55
C LEU A 108 -6.85 2.45 21.54
N GLY A 109 -7.86 1.68 21.13
CA GLY A 109 -9.07 1.45 21.90
C GLY A 109 -10.04 2.65 21.90
N PRO A 110 -11.32 2.42 22.25
CA PRO A 110 -12.39 3.41 22.11
C PRO A 110 -12.17 4.67 22.95
N ARG A 111 -11.54 4.55 24.12
CA ARG A 111 -11.27 5.69 25.02
C ARG A 111 -10.34 6.70 24.38
N ILE A 112 -9.22 6.25 23.80
CA ILE A 112 -8.22 7.14 23.19
C ILE A 112 -8.76 7.73 21.89
N MET A 113 -9.47 6.93 21.09
CA MET A 113 -10.16 7.43 19.89
C MET A 113 -11.12 8.58 20.21
N GLY A 114 -11.87 8.48 21.31
CA GLY A 114 -12.77 9.55 21.76
C GLY A 114 -12.05 10.79 22.29
N ILE A 115 -11.00 10.62 23.11
CA ILE A 115 -10.24 11.75 23.70
C ILE A 115 -9.59 12.61 22.61
N PHE A 116 -9.10 11.99 21.53
CA PHE A 116 -8.43 12.69 20.43
C PHE A 116 -9.33 12.94 19.22
N GLU A 117 -10.64 12.72 19.35
CA GLU A 117 -11.64 12.98 18.29
C GLU A 117 -11.28 12.32 16.95
N LEU A 118 -10.79 11.08 17.00
CA LEU A 118 -10.30 10.33 15.83
C LEU A 118 -11.39 9.48 15.16
N LEU A 119 -12.61 9.49 15.70
CA LEU A 119 -13.73 8.73 15.15
C LEU A 119 -14.25 9.42 13.88
N LEU A 120 -14.57 8.64 12.86
CA LEU A 120 -15.18 9.16 11.64
C LEU A 120 -16.64 9.57 11.89
N ASN A 121 -17.09 10.58 11.16
CA ASN A 121 -18.51 10.89 11.09
C ASN A 121 -19.24 9.71 10.44
N PRO A 122 -20.37 9.26 11.00
CA PRO A 122 -21.14 8.16 10.42
C PRO A 122 -21.74 8.53 9.06
N ASP A 123 -21.96 9.82 8.82
CA ASP A 123 -22.50 10.39 7.59
C ASP A 123 -22.01 11.83 7.34
N GLY A 124 -22.15 12.28 6.08
CA GLY A 124 -21.83 13.64 5.67
C GLY A 124 -20.33 13.94 5.53
N PHE A 125 -20.01 15.23 5.51
CA PHE A 125 -18.64 15.72 5.36
C PHE A 125 -18.03 16.10 6.71
N PHE A 126 -16.73 15.91 6.85
CA PHE A 126 -15.96 16.45 7.96
C PHE A 126 -15.70 17.94 7.73
N HIS A 127 -16.07 18.78 8.71
CA HIS A 127 -15.91 20.24 8.64
C HIS A 127 -14.86 20.79 9.62
N GLY A 128 -14.12 19.93 10.33
CA GLY A 128 -13.14 20.32 11.35
C GLY A 128 -11.71 20.56 10.84
N TYR A 129 -11.52 20.85 9.55
CA TYR A 129 -10.19 21.19 9.04
C TYR A 129 -9.73 22.53 9.65
N ASP A 130 -8.58 22.50 10.34
CA ASP A 130 -7.94 23.68 10.89
C ASP A 130 -6.54 23.86 10.27
N HIS A 131 -6.37 24.95 9.52
CA HIS A 131 -5.12 25.32 8.87
C HIS A 131 -4.00 25.72 9.86
N LYS A 132 -4.32 25.93 11.13
CA LYS A 132 -3.34 26.24 12.19
C LYS A 132 -2.69 24.98 12.77
N ILE A 133 -3.25 23.80 12.53
CA ILE A 133 -2.66 22.54 12.98
C ILE A 133 -1.38 22.28 12.18
N HIS A 134 -0.30 21.95 12.90
CA HIS A 134 0.95 21.55 12.30
C HIS A 134 0.91 20.06 11.92
N PRO A 135 0.90 19.69 10.62
CA PRO A 135 0.67 18.31 10.20
C PRO A 135 1.95 17.45 10.17
N ALA A 136 3.11 18.01 10.49
CA ALA A 136 4.35 17.25 10.36
C ALA A 136 4.47 16.16 11.44
N MET A 137 5.05 15.04 11.03
CA MET A 137 5.35 13.91 11.91
C MET A 137 6.33 14.32 13.02
N THR A 138 6.02 13.95 14.27
CA THR A 138 6.94 14.16 15.39
C THR A 138 8.09 13.16 15.34
N ASN A 139 9.26 13.56 15.85
CA ASN A 139 10.45 12.71 15.90
C ASN A 139 10.18 11.42 16.70
N VAL A 140 9.53 11.53 17.85
CA VAL A 140 9.20 10.36 18.69
C VAL A 140 8.33 9.35 17.96
N LEU A 141 7.37 9.82 17.15
CA LEU A 141 6.49 8.94 16.39
C LEU A 141 7.23 8.27 15.22
N SER A 142 8.03 9.05 14.47
CA SER A 142 8.74 8.54 13.28
C SER A 142 9.91 7.61 13.62
N THR A 143 10.58 7.81 14.76
CA THR A 143 11.77 7.03 15.12
C THR A 143 11.49 5.86 16.05
N SER A 144 10.47 5.96 16.91
CA SER A 144 10.27 5.00 18.01
C SER A 144 8.84 4.49 18.11
N ALA A 145 7.84 5.34 18.37
CA ALA A 145 6.54 4.87 18.86
C ALA A 145 5.80 3.95 17.86
N ILE A 146 5.80 4.26 16.56
CA ILE A 146 5.09 3.42 15.57
C ILE A 146 5.85 2.12 15.26
N ARG A 147 7.11 1.97 15.72
CA ARG A 147 7.84 0.69 15.65
C ARG A 147 7.30 -0.35 16.63
N MET A 148 6.29 -0.02 17.44
CA MET A 148 5.53 -1.02 18.19
C MET A 148 5.08 -2.19 17.31
N GLY A 149 4.84 -1.95 16.01
CA GLY A 149 4.48 -3.01 15.06
C GLY A 149 5.51 -4.13 14.96
N HIS A 150 6.77 -3.90 15.33
CA HIS A 150 7.81 -4.94 15.36
C HIS A 150 7.51 -6.06 16.38
N SER A 151 6.75 -5.80 17.44
CA SER A 151 6.33 -6.87 18.37
C SER A 151 5.21 -7.76 17.81
N GLN A 152 4.61 -7.38 16.69
CA GLN A 152 3.53 -8.11 16.02
C GLN A 152 4.05 -8.94 14.83
N VAL A 153 5.34 -8.85 14.53
CA VAL A 153 5.96 -9.53 13.40
C VAL A 153 6.13 -11.02 13.72
N SER A 154 5.57 -11.87 12.86
CA SER A 154 5.80 -13.32 12.89
C SER A 154 7.23 -13.66 12.44
N HIS A 155 7.77 -14.77 12.95
CA HIS A 155 9.07 -15.30 12.54
C HIS A 155 9.06 -15.94 11.15
N GLU A 156 7.87 -16.24 10.62
CA GLU A 156 7.68 -16.86 9.30
C GLU A 156 6.45 -16.30 8.58
N MET A 157 6.47 -16.41 7.25
CA MET A 157 5.38 -15.99 6.36
C MET A 157 4.69 -17.21 5.73
N ILE A 158 3.41 -17.40 6.05
CA ILE A 158 2.57 -18.47 5.52
C ILE A 158 1.91 -17.99 4.21
N ARG A 159 1.94 -18.83 3.17
CA ARG A 159 1.33 -18.55 1.86
C ARG A 159 0.21 -19.55 1.57
N LEU A 160 -1.00 -19.03 1.38
CA LEU A 160 -2.22 -19.82 1.25
C LEU A 160 -2.76 -19.78 -0.19
N ASN A 161 -3.45 -20.84 -0.61
CA ASN A 161 -4.25 -20.85 -1.84
C ASN A 161 -5.63 -20.18 -1.63
N ASN A 162 -6.46 -20.23 -2.67
CA ASN A 162 -7.85 -19.78 -2.66
C ASN A 162 -8.80 -20.58 -1.75
N ARG A 163 -8.34 -21.70 -1.16
CA ARG A 163 -9.06 -22.48 -0.14
C ARG A 163 -8.53 -22.24 1.28
N PHE A 164 -7.62 -21.28 1.44
CA PHE A 164 -6.93 -20.98 2.71
C PHE A 164 -6.05 -22.13 3.22
N GLU A 165 -5.55 -22.99 2.32
CA GLU A 165 -4.64 -24.07 2.66
C GLU A 165 -3.18 -23.65 2.35
N PRO A 166 -2.20 -24.01 3.21
CA PRO A 166 -0.79 -23.77 2.92
C PRO A 166 -0.36 -24.50 1.64
N VAL A 167 0.31 -23.79 0.73
CA VAL A 167 0.79 -24.36 -0.55
C VAL A 167 2.30 -24.53 -0.60
N PHE A 168 3.02 -23.75 0.21
CA PHE A 168 4.47 -23.77 0.30
C PHE A 168 4.86 -23.89 1.76
N ASP A 169 6.07 -24.40 2.01
CA ASP A 169 6.67 -24.31 3.33
C ASP A 169 6.70 -22.84 3.80
N PRO A 170 6.45 -22.59 5.11
CA PRO A 170 6.55 -21.26 5.68
C PRO A 170 7.91 -20.65 5.34
N LEU A 171 7.90 -19.42 4.82
CA LEU A 171 9.13 -18.71 4.48
C LEU A 171 9.70 -18.08 5.75
N PRO A 172 10.90 -18.45 6.22
CA PRO A 172 11.52 -17.79 7.35
C PRO A 172 11.69 -16.29 7.06
N LEU A 173 11.35 -15.43 8.02
CA LEU A 173 11.41 -13.99 7.79
C LEU A 173 12.83 -13.52 7.42
N THR A 174 13.86 -14.19 7.94
CA THR A 174 15.27 -13.94 7.61
C THR A 174 15.59 -14.12 6.12
N GLU A 175 14.83 -14.95 5.41
CA GLU A 175 14.97 -15.21 3.98
C GLU A 175 13.98 -14.40 3.12
N ALA A 176 13.01 -13.77 3.77
CA ALA A 176 12.01 -12.95 3.09
C ALA A 176 12.53 -11.55 2.76
N PHE A 177 13.51 -11.04 3.53
CA PHE A 177 13.97 -9.67 3.38
C PHE A 177 14.58 -9.40 2.01
N PHE A 178 14.07 -8.37 1.32
CA PHE A 178 14.52 -7.94 -0.01
C PHE A 178 14.54 -9.04 -1.07
N ASN A 179 13.71 -10.07 -0.90
CA ASN A 179 13.62 -11.18 -1.83
C ASN A 179 12.88 -10.74 -3.10
N GLY A 180 13.61 -10.69 -4.22
CA GLY A 180 13.12 -10.18 -5.50
C GLY A 180 11.89 -10.93 -6.03
N LEU A 181 10.98 -10.18 -6.67
CA LEU A 181 9.74 -10.69 -7.31
C LEU A 181 10.03 -11.61 -8.49
#